data_AF-A0AAV0ZTW9-F1
#
_entry.id   AF-A0AAV0ZTW9-F1
#
_cell.length_a   1.000
_cell.length_b   1.000
_cell.length_c   1.000
_cell.angle_alpha   90.00
_cell.angle_beta   90.00
_cell.angle_gamma   90.00
#
_symmetry.space_group_name_H-M   'P 1'
#
loop_
_entity.id
_entity.type
_entity.pdbx_description
1 polymer ?
#
loop_
_entity_poly.entity_id
_entity_poly.type
_entity_poly.pdbx_seq_one_letter_code
_entity_poly.pdbx_strand_id
1 'polypeptide(L)'
;MNVVGTLYIYAAICKHEDVPLRIPDTKEAWESYYMASDADLIAEQHIWAAVDPYAKNEAFNCSNGDVFRWKQLWKDNELEATKLEEVGEWWVADATFGLENVVDSMNKAKEHGFLGFRNSKNSLINWIDNTRAYKIVP
;
A
#
# COMPACT_ATOMS: atom_id res chain seq x y z
N MET A 1 -8.57 0.36 -3.05
CA MET A 1 -8.26 -1.02 -3.49
C MET A 1 -7.26 -1.61 -2.50
N ASN A 2 -7.39 -2.87 -2.07
CA ASN A 2 -6.55 -3.45 -1.00
C ASN A 2 -5.47 -4.37 -1.59
N VAL A 3 -4.25 -3.83 -1.76
CA VAL A 3 -3.09 -4.59 -2.26
C VAL A 3 -2.50 -5.53 -1.20
N VAL A 4 -2.68 -5.20 0.09
CA VAL A 4 -2.11 -5.97 1.22
C VAL A 4 -2.70 -7.38 1.28
N GLY A 5 -4.02 -7.50 1.10
CA GLY A 5 -4.70 -8.80 1.07
C GLY A 5 -4.18 -9.70 -0.05
N THR A 6 -4.04 -9.15 -1.27
CA THR A 6 -3.52 -9.90 -2.42
C THR A 6 -2.09 -10.38 -2.19
N LEU A 7 -1.20 -9.50 -1.73
CA LEU A 7 0.18 -9.86 -1.44
C LEU A 7 0.30 -10.92 -0.34
N TYR A 8 -0.52 -10.82 0.70
CA TYR A 8 -0.48 -11.79 1.79
C TYR A 8 -0.99 -13.17 1.34
N ILE A 9 -2.09 -13.23 0.57
CA ILE A 9 -2.60 -14.48 -0.01
C ILE A 9 -1.53 -15.13 -0.89
N TYR A 10 -0.90 -14.35 -1.76
CA TYR A 10 0.17 -14.84 -2.62
C TYR A 10 1.35 -15.37 -1.79
N ALA A 11 1.77 -14.65 -0.75
CA ALA A 11 2.83 -15.12 0.16
C ALA A 11 2.46 -16.40 0.93
N ALA A 12 1.20 -16.54 1.35
CA ALA A 12 0.72 -17.74 2.00
C ALA A 12 0.73 -18.95 1.05
N ILE A 13 0.34 -18.76 -0.22
CA ILE A 13 0.42 -19.80 -1.26
C ILE A 13 1.88 -20.19 -1.51
N CYS A 14 2.78 -19.23 -1.73
CA CYS A 14 4.20 -19.49 -1.95
C CYS A 14 4.80 -20.31 -0.79
N LYS A 15 4.46 -19.94 0.45
CA LYS A 15 4.89 -20.68 1.65
C LYS A 15 4.30 -22.09 1.71
N HIS A 16 3.06 -22.28 1.30
CA HIS A 16 2.40 -23.59 1.32
C HIS A 16 3.00 -24.55 0.29
N GLU A 17 3.32 -24.03 -0.90
CA GLU A 17 3.87 -24.79 -2.03
C GLU A 17 5.41 -24.92 -1.98
N ASP A 18 6.06 -24.38 -0.94
CA ASP A 18 7.52 -24.32 -0.79
C ASP A 18 8.23 -23.70 -2.01
N VAL A 19 7.63 -22.63 -2.55
CA VAL A 19 8.20 -21.86 -3.66
C VAL A 19 8.60 -20.45 -3.21
N PRO A 20 9.63 -19.85 -3.80
CA PRO A 20 10.01 -18.48 -3.49
C PRO A 20 8.86 -17.50 -3.73
N LEU A 21 8.71 -16.50 -2.84
CA LEU A 21 7.82 -15.37 -3.06
C LEU A 21 8.40 -14.47 -4.16
N ARG A 22 7.77 -14.44 -5.34
CA ARG A 22 8.28 -13.70 -6.50
C ARG A 22 7.42 -12.50 -6.82
N ILE A 23 8.02 -11.35 -7.08
CA ILE A 23 7.23 -10.19 -7.51
C ILE A 23 6.92 -10.32 -9.01
N PRO A 24 5.66 -10.16 -9.41
CA PRO A 24 5.28 -10.02 -10.81
C PRO A 24 5.52 -8.56 -11.21
N ASP A 25 6.75 -8.17 -11.52
CA ASP A 25 6.97 -6.77 -11.88
C ASP A 25 8.17 -6.48 -12.79
N THR A 26 8.07 -5.36 -13.49
CA THR A 26 9.11 -4.79 -14.34
C THR A 26 10.22 -4.18 -13.47
N LYS A 27 11.40 -3.94 -14.07
CA LYS A 27 12.50 -3.29 -13.37
C LYS A 27 12.12 -1.86 -12.96
N GLU A 28 11.32 -1.21 -13.77
CA GLU A 28 10.89 0.17 -13.66
C GLU A 28 10.00 0.35 -12.43
N ALA A 29 8.99 -0.50 -12.28
CA ALA A 29 8.10 -0.50 -11.14
C ALA A 29 8.79 -0.95 -9.84
N TRP A 30 9.73 -1.91 -9.91
CA TRP A 30 10.56 -2.27 -8.75
C TRP A 30 11.39 -1.11 -8.17
N GLU A 31 11.89 -0.21 -9.03
CA GLU A 31 12.70 0.94 -8.63
C GLU A 31 11.86 2.23 -8.41
N SER A 32 10.57 2.21 -8.79
CA SER A 32 9.67 3.37 -8.72
C SER A 32 9.23 3.70 -7.30
N TYR A 33 8.89 4.97 -7.09
CA TYR A 33 8.27 5.44 -5.85
C TYR A 33 6.75 5.32 -5.92
N TYR A 34 6.19 4.80 -4.83
CA TYR A 34 4.77 4.63 -4.60
C TYR A 34 4.34 5.36 -3.34
N MET A 35 3.05 5.67 -3.28
CA MET A 35 2.37 6.09 -2.08
C MET A 35 1.28 5.07 -1.71
N ALA A 36 0.84 5.09 -0.47
CA ALA A 36 -0.31 4.32 -0.01
C ALA A 36 -1.26 5.20 0.79
N SER A 37 -2.48 4.70 0.99
CA SER A 37 -3.51 5.35 1.78
C SER A 37 -4.02 4.34 2.82
N ASP A 38 -3.59 4.52 4.06
CA ASP A 38 -4.01 3.72 5.20
C ASP A 38 -5.52 3.90 5.46
N ALA A 39 -6.25 2.82 5.70
CA ALA A 39 -7.70 2.88 5.83
C ALA A 39 -8.15 3.65 7.08
N ASP A 40 -7.39 3.60 8.16
CA ASP A 40 -7.70 4.37 9.37
C ASP A 40 -7.41 5.85 9.14
N LEU A 41 -6.33 6.19 8.45
CA LEU A 41 -6.04 7.59 8.07
C LEU A 41 -7.12 8.16 7.13
N ILE A 42 -7.61 7.35 6.18
CA ILE A 42 -8.75 7.74 5.33
C ILE A 42 -9.98 8.02 6.19
N ALA A 43 -10.29 7.16 7.17
CA ALA A 43 -11.42 7.35 8.06
C ALA A 43 -11.25 8.63 8.91
N GLU A 44 -10.05 8.89 9.42
CA GLU A 44 -9.70 10.13 10.13
C GLU A 44 -9.94 11.37 9.25
N GLN A 45 -9.54 11.34 7.97
CA GLN A 45 -9.78 12.47 7.06
C GLN A 45 -11.27 12.66 6.76
N HIS A 46 -12.05 11.59 6.63
CA HIS A 46 -13.51 11.70 6.49
C HIS A 46 -14.16 12.32 7.71
N ILE A 47 -13.75 11.91 8.92
CA ILE A 47 -14.25 12.48 10.17
C ILE A 47 -13.87 13.97 10.26
N TRP A 48 -12.62 14.31 9.95
CA TRP A 48 -12.16 15.70 9.89
C TRP A 48 -13.00 16.54 8.93
N ALA A 49 -13.21 16.08 7.69
CA ALA A 49 -14.01 16.79 6.71
C ALA A 49 -15.49 16.93 7.12
N ALA A 50 -16.00 15.98 7.90
CA ALA A 50 -17.36 16.02 8.43
C ALA A 50 -17.55 17.10 9.51
N VAL A 51 -16.52 17.45 10.28
CA VAL A 51 -16.65 18.35 11.44
C VAL A 51 -15.96 19.70 11.28
N ASP A 52 -14.94 19.80 10.43
CA ASP A 52 -14.13 21.01 10.27
C ASP A 52 -14.76 21.98 9.24
N PRO A 53 -14.98 23.26 9.59
CA PRO A 53 -15.52 24.25 8.64
C PRO A 53 -14.57 24.55 7.47
N TYR A 54 -13.25 24.44 7.65
CA TYR A 54 -12.25 24.68 6.60
C TYR A 54 -12.19 23.55 5.56
N ALA A 55 -12.82 22.41 5.84
CA ALA A 55 -12.87 21.27 4.93
C ALA A 55 -14.13 21.22 4.05
N LYS A 56 -15.08 22.14 4.23
CA LYS A 56 -16.39 22.08 3.57
C LYS A 56 -16.31 22.41 2.09
N ASN A 57 -17.04 21.64 1.29
CA ASN A 57 -17.16 21.82 -0.17
C ASN A 57 -15.83 21.72 -0.93
N GLU A 58 -14.86 21.01 -0.36
CA GLU A 58 -13.53 20.83 -0.95
C GLU A 58 -13.27 19.36 -1.25
N ALA A 59 -12.60 19.11 -2.38
CA ALA A 59 -12.01 17.81 -2.68
C ALA A 59 -10.56 17.77 -2.18
N PHE A 60 -10.20 16.73 -1.44
CA PHE A 60 -8.86 16.50 -0.91
C PHE A 60 -8.31 15.14 -1.35
N ASN A 61 -7.02 15.09 -1.62
CA ASN A 61 -6.28 13.84 -1.70
C ASN A 61 -6.08 13.26 -0.30
N CYS A 62 -5.84 11.94 -0.22
CA CYS A 62 -5.58 11.25 1.03
C CYS A 62 -4.53 10.15 0.84
N SER A 63 -3.27 10.48 1.12
CA SER A 63 -2.17 9.54 1.18
C SER A 63 -1.45 9.65 2.52
N ASN A 64 -0.62 8.64 2.84
CA ASN A 64 0.08 8.52 4.11
C ASN A 64 1.05 9.69 4.41
N GLY A 65 1.42 10.46 3.39
CA GLY A 65 2.33 11.59 3.49
C GLY A 65 3.81 11.23 3.36
N ASP A 66 4.12 9.97 3.05
CA ASP A 66 5.44 9.46 2.68
C ASP A 66 5.39 8.69 1.35
N VAL A 67 6.57 8.29 0.86
CA VAL A 67 6.72 7.42 -0.32
C VAL A 67 7.56 6.22 0.04
N PHE A 68 7.34 5.10 -0.65
CA PHE A 68 8.12 3.87 -0.50
C PHE A 68 8.47 3.26 -1.86
N ARG A 69 9.41 2.32 -1.85
CA ARG A 69 9.72 1.47 -3.01
C ARG A 69 9.48 0.02 -2.62
N TRP A 70 8.90 -0.77 -3.52
CA TRP A 70 8.73 -2.21 -3.31
C TRP A 70 10.06 -2.89 -3.00
N LYS A 71 11.13 -2.47 -3.67
CA LYS A 71 12.51 -2.89 -3.39
C LYS A 71 12.94 -2.78 -1.94
N GLN A 72 12.58 -1.67 -1.28
CA GLN A 72 12.97 -1.46 0.11
C GLN A 72 12.13 -2.32 1.05
N LEU A 73 10.82 -2.42 0.80
CA LEU A 73 9.92 -3.25 1.60
C LEU A 73 10.34 -4.72 1.58
N TRP A 74 10.70 -5.26 0.42
CA TRP A 74 11.14 -6.64 0.30
C TRP A 74 12.45 -6.91 1.03
N LYS A 75 13.45 -6.04 0.82
CA LYS A 75 14.75 -6.15 1.50
C LYS A 75 14.60 -6.14 3.02
N ASP A 76 13.75 -5.26 3.53
CA ASP A 76 13.54 -5.10 4.97
C ASP A 76 12.81 -6.28 5.62
N ASN A 77 12.12 -7.11 4.83
CA ASN A 77 11.40 -8.29 5.30
C ASN A 77 12.12 -9.60 4.93
N GLU A 78 13.39 -9.52 4.51
CA GLU A 78 14.24 -10.68 4.17
C GLU A 78 13.63 -11.60 3.09
N LEU A 79 12.85 -11.02 2.19
CA LEU A 79 12.20 -11.74 1.10
C LEU A 79 13.16 -11.91 -0.07
N GLU A 80 13.17 -13.09 -0.70
CA GLU A 80 14.00 -13.34 -1.88
C GLU A 80 13.55 -12.48 -3.06
N ALA A 81 14.41 -11.57 -3.51
CA ALA A 81 14.18 -10.80 -4.72
C ALA A 81 14.31 -11.72 -5.94
N THR A 82 13.18 -12.15 -6.49
CA THR A 82 13.15 -12.96 -7.71
C THR A 82 12.35 -12.22 -8.78
N LYS A 83 12.95 -12.09 -9.96
CA LYS A 83 12.25 -11.63 -11.16
C LYS A 83 11.36 -12.75 -11.65
N LEU A 84 10.17 -12.41 -12.13
CA LEU A 84 9.25 -13.41 -12.63
C LEU A 84 8.60 -12.93 -13.92
N GLU A 85 8.84 -13.70 -14.97
CA GLU A 85 8.16 -13.58 -16.27
C GLU A 85 6.92 -14.52 -16.35
N GLU A 86 6.64 -15.30 -15.31
CA GLU A 86 5.51 -16.24 -15.30
C GLU A 86 5.01 -16.53 -13.86
N VAL A 87 4.07 -15.76 -13.29
CA VAL A 87 2.99 -16.26 -12.40
C VAL A 87 1.86 -15.22 -12.31
N GLY A 88 0.68 -15.63 -12.76
CA GLY A 88 -0.63 -15.35 -12.13
C GLY A 88 -1.28 -14.00 -12.39
N GLU A 89 -2.29 -13.99 -13.26
CA GLU A 89 -3.23 -12.88 -13.44
C GLU A 89 -3.98 -12.54 -12.15
N TRP A 90 -3.67 -11.38 -11.58
CA TRP A 90 -4.30 -10.77 -10.42
C TRP A 90 -4.52 -9.30 -10.75
N TRP A 91 -5.48 -8.99 -11.62
CA TRP A 91 -5.63 -7.68 -12.28
C TRP A 91 -5.44 -6.43 -11.38
N VAL A 92 -5.76 -6.52 -10.08
CA VAL A 92 -5.49 -5.48 -9.06
C VAL A 92 -4.00 -5.27 -8.81
N ALA A 93 -3.26 -6.36 -8.61
CA ALA A 93 -1.80 -6.33 -8.49
C ALA A 93 -1.20 -5.85 -9.81
N ASP A 94 -1.64 -6.40 -10.95
CA ASP A 94 -1.14 -6.00 -12.27
C ASP A 94 -1.42 -4.51 -12.55
N ALA A 95 -2.58 -4.00 -12.17
CA ALA A 95 -2.90 -2.57 -12.27
C ALA A 95 -2.09 -1.72 -11.27
N THR A 96 -1.79 -2.23 -10.07
CA THR A 96 -1.01 -1.49 -9.07
C THR A 96 0.48 -1.41 -9.45
N PHE A 97 1.02 -2.52 -9.95
CA PHE A 97 2.42 -2.65 -10.36
C PHE A 97 2.67 -2.07 -11.76
N GLY A 98 1.70 -2.15 -12.67
CA GLY A 98 1.77 -1.52 -14.00
C GLY A 98 1.59 0.00 -14.02
N LEU A 99 1.31 0.63 -12.87
CA LEU A 99 1.27 2.07 -12.71
C LEU A 99 2.58 2.58 -12.12
N GLU A 100 3.28 3.42 -12.86
CA GLU A 100 4.60 3.94 -12.49
C GLU A 100 4.51 5.39 -12.02
N ASN A 101 5.28 5.75 -10.99
CA ASN A 101 5.41 7.12 -10.47
C ASN A 101 4.07 7.81 -10.15
N VAL A 102 3.07 7.04 -9.72
CA VAL A 102 1.77 7.57 -9.31
C VAL A 102 1.83 8.04 -7.87
N VAL A 103 2.06 9.34 -7.71
CA VAL A 103 2.07 10.04 -6.42
C VAL A 103 1.09 11.20 -6.44
N ASP A 104 0.41 11.42 -5.31
CA ASP A 104 -0.42 12.60 -5.10
C ASP A 104 0.28 13.63 -4.21
N SER A 105 -0.42 14.71 -3.89
CA SER A 105 0.04 15.70 -2.91
C SER A 105 -0.99 15.90 -1.81
N MET A 106 -0.49 15.85 -0.58
CA MET A 106 -1.24 16.16 0.64
C MET A 106 -1.20 17.65 1.03
N ASN A 107 -0.56 18.51 0.23
CA ASN A 107 -0.35 19.91 0.60
C ASN A 107 -1.68 20.64 0.86
N LYS A 108 -2.66 20.47 -0.03
CA LYS A 108 -3.98 21.09 0.15
C LYS A 108 -4.64 20.67 1.46
N ALA A 109 -4.61 19.38 1.81
CA ALA A 109 -5.20 18.90 3.07
C ALA A 109 -4.48 19.50 4.29
N LYS A 110 -3.14 19.56 4.25
CA LYS A 110 -2.31 20.16 5.30
C LYS A 110 -2.56 21.66 5.48
N GLU A 111 -2.70 22.39 4.37
CA GLU A 111 -3.01 23.82 4.35
C GLU A 111 -4.39 24.12 4.94
N HIS A 112 -5.34 23.18 4.84
CA HIS A 112 -6.66 23.27 5.47
C HIS A 112 -6.70 22.70 6.90
N GLY A 113 -5.57 22.26 7.46
CA GLY A 113 -5.44 21.83 8.85
C GLY A 113 -5.44 20.31 9.08
N PHE A 114 -5.56 19.49 8.05
CA PHE A 114 -5.41 18.04 8.20
C PHE A 114 -3.93 17.62 8.24
N LEU A 115 -3.45 17.32 9.46
CA LEU A 115 -2.05 16.93 9.70
C LEU A 115 -1.87 15.43 9.97
N GLY A 116 -2.90 14.63 9.72
CA GLY A 116 -2.83 13.17 9.82
C GLY A 116 -1.76 12.60 8.87
N PHE A 117 -0.99 11.64 9.36
CA PHE A 117 0.02 10.93 8.57
C PHE A 117 0.17 9.49 9.07
N ARG A 118 0.75 8.63 8.24
CA ARG A 118 1.18 7.27 8.61
C ARG A 118 2.53 6.99 7.98
N ASN A 119 3.35 6.18 8.64
CA ASN A 119 4.52 5.59 7.99
C ASN A 119 4.04 4.38 7.18
N SER A 120 4.26 4.38 5.86
CA SER A 120 3.71 3.35 4.96
C SER A 120 4.22 1.94 5.25
N LYS A 121 5.47 1.79 5.70
CA LYS A 121 6.01 0.47 6.09
C LYS A 121 5.32 -0.07 7.33
N ASN A 122 5.17 0.76 8.37
CA ASN A 122 4.49 0.35 9.60
C ASN A 122 2.99 0.09 9.36
N SER A 123 2.34 0.90 8.52
CA SER A 123 0.95 0.68 8.09
C SER A 123 0.80 -0.68 7.42
N LEU A 124 1.68 -1.02 6.46
CA LEU A 124 1.65 -2.32 5.78
C LEU A 124 1.74 -3.49 6.77
N ILE A 125 2.71 -3.45 7.70
CA ILE A 125 2.91 -4.48 8.72
C ILE A 125 1.66 -4.58 9.62
N ASN A 126 1.12 -3.46 10.07
CA ASN A 126 -0.10 -3.43 10.88
C ASN A 126 -1.30 -4.09 10.17
N TRP A 127 -1.48 -3.83 8.87
CA TRP A 127 -2.55 -4.47 8.10
C TRP A 127 -2.34 -5.97 7.90
N ILE A 128 -1.08 -6.41 7.75
CA ILE A 128 -0.72 -7.84 7.72
C ILE A 128 -1.04 -8.52 9.06
N ASP A 129 -0.69 -7.89 10.18
CA ASP A 129 -0.96 -8.46 11.50
C ASP A 129 -2.45 -8.48 11.82
N ASN A 130 -3.20 -7.45 11.38
CA ASN A 130 -4.65 -7.43 11.48
C ASN A 130 -5.29 -8.56 10.67
N THR A 131 -4.89 -8.79 9.41
CA THR A 131 -5.49 -9.88 8.60
C THR A 131 -5.24 -11.26 9.19
N ARG A 132 -4.06 -11.48 9.80
CA ARG A 132 -3.76 -12.67 10.61
C ARG A 132 -4.65 -12.78 11.84
N ALA A 133 -4.80 -11.70 12.61
CA ALA A 133 -5.62 -11.69 13.82
C ALA A 133 -7.09 -12.03 13.52
N TYR A 134 -7.62 -11.60 12.37
CA TYR A 134 -8.96 -11.94 11.90
C TYR A 134 -9.08 -13.32 11.25
N LYS A 135 -8.00 -14.11 11.19
CA LYS A 135 -7.96 -15.46 10.58
C LYS A 135 -8.45 -15.49 9.13
N ILE A 136 -8.28 -14.38 8.40
CA ILE A 136 -8.64 -14.29 6.98
C ILE A 136 -7.68 -15.15 6.15
N VAL A 137 -6.42 -15.21 6.59
CA VAL A 137 -5.36 -16.02 5.99
C VAL A 137 -4.56 -16.66 7.15
N PRO A 138 -4.05 -17.90 6.99
CA PRO A 138 -3.29 -18.60 8.03
C PRO A 138 -2.07 -17.84 8.59
#